data_AF-W6KAM3-F1
#
_entry.id   AF-W6KAM3-F1
#
_cell.length_a   1.000
_cell.length_b   1.000
_cell.length_c   1.000
_cell.angle_alpha   90.00
_cell.angle_beta   90.00
_cell.angle_gamma   90.00
#
_symmetry.space_group_name_H-M   'P 1'
#
loop_
_entity.id
_entity.type
_entity.pdbx_description
1 polymer ?
#
loop_
_entity_poly.entity_id
_entity_poly.type
_entity_poly.pdbx_seq_one_letter_code
_entity_poly.pdbx_strand_id
1 'polypeptide(L)'
;MNDKAPEVKVPALIKPGEDFLIRTKAWHPMETGWRKDHEGKTVPRNRIRTFTCTFNGQEVVTSDWHSGVSENPYFTFHARVPGAGTFEFAWVADDGTTYRQSATVAVASA
;
A
#
# COMPACT_ATOMS: atom_id res chain seq x y z
N MET A 1 -10.36 -15.68 -3.26
CA MET A 1 -9.52 -14.52 -2.88
C MET A 1 -10.31 -13.27 -3.24
N ASN A 2 -10.13 -12.18 -2.51
CA ASN A 2 -10.83 -10.94 -2.84
C ASN A 2 -10.13 -10.31 -4.04
N ASP A 3 -10.71 -10.42 -5.24
CA ASP A 3 -10.12 -9.91 -6.50
C ASP A 3 -10.20 -8.37 -6.60
N LYS A 4 -10.37 -7.68 -5.47
CA LYS A 4 -10.56 -6.26 -5.41
C LYS A 4 -9.22 -5.53 -5.46
N ALA A 5 -9.09 -4.61 -6.41
CA ALA A 5 -7.91 -3.77 -6.54
C ALA A 5 -7.65 -2.95 -5.26
N PRO A 6 -6.37 -2.70 -4.89
CA PRO A 6 -6.04 -1.81 -3.79
C PRO A 6 -6.61 -0.40 -3.99
N GLU A 7 -7.00 0.23 -2.90
CA GLU A 7 -7.49 1.60 -2.88
C GLU A 7 -6.37 2.55 -2.43
N VAL A 8 -6.20 3.65 -3.16
CA VAL A 8 -5.32 4.74 -2.78
C VAL A 8 -6.10 6.04 -2.80
N LYS A 9 -5.88 6.88 -1.80
CA LYS A 9 -6.41 8.24 -1.72
C LYS A 9 -5.24 9.19 -1.60
N VAL A 10 -4.99 9.90 -2.70
CA VAL A 10 -4.05 11.01 -2.82
C VAL A 10 -4.88 12.26 -3.12
N PRO A 11 -4.61 13.41 -2.48
CA PRO A 11 -5.26 14.66 -2.87
C PRO A 11 -5.02 14.95 -4.35
N ALA A 12 -6.08 15.32 -5.09
CA ALA A 12 -5.95 15.63 -6.51
C ALA A 12 -5.16 16.92 -6.77
N LEU A 13 -5.23 17.87 -5.84
CA LEU A 13 -4.47 19.13 -5.84
C LEU A 13 -3.65 19.24 -4.55
N ILE A 14 -2.36 19.55 -4.71
CA ILE A 14 -1.44 19.82 -3.60
C ILE A 14 -0.75 21.17 -3.79
N LYS A 15 -0.17 21.68 -2.71
CA LYS A 15 0.77 22.80 -2.78
C LYS A 15 2.19 22.25 -2.85
N PRO A 16 3.00 22.64 -3.84
CA PRO A 16 4.39 22.22 -3.93
C PRO A 16 5.16 22.44 -2.62
N GLY A 17 5.86 21.41 -2.15
CA GLY A 17 6.70 21.51 -0.96
C GLY A 17 5.96 21.48 0.40
N GLU A 18 4.64 21.35 0.42
CA GLU A 18 3.86 21.11 1.65
C GLU A 18 3.58 19.61 1.86
N ASP A 19 3.44 19.21 3.12
CA ASP A 19 3.07 17.83 3.48
C ASP A 19 1.58 17.59 3.26
N PHE A 20 1.24 16.45 2.67
CA PHE A 20 -0.14 15.98 2.56
C PHE A 20 -0.25 14.51 2.89
N LEU A 21 -1.43 14.10 3.34
CA LEU A 21 -1.69 12.74 3.79
C LEU A 21 -2.08 11.84 2.62
N ILE A 22 -1.37 10.74 2.45
CA ILE A 22 -1.72 9.65 1.57
C ILE A 22 -2.32 8.52 2.41
N ARG A 23 -3.41 7.92 1.92
CA ARG A 23 -4.07 6.78 2.55
C ARG A 23 -4.15 5.63 1.58
N THR A 24 -3.80 4.45 2.02
CA THR A 24 -3.85 3.24 1.19
C THR A 24 -4.57 2.11 1.90
N LYS A 25 -5.25 1.25 1.14
CA LYS A 25 -5.88 0.03 1.62
C LYS A 25 -5.67 -1.11 0.62
N ALA A 26 -5.00 -2.17 1.04
CA ALA A 26 -4.88 -3.40 0.26
C ALA A 26 -5.95 -4.41 0.70
N TRP A 27 -6.69 -5.01 -0.23
CA TRP A 27 -7.66 -6.06 0.08
C TRP A 27 -6.96 -7.42 0.16
N HIS A 28 -6.52 -7.80 1.36
CA HIS A 28 -5.66 -8.98 1.55
C HIS A 28 -5.92 -9.66 2.90
N PRO A 29 -5.98 -11.00 2.97
CA PRO A 29 -6.31 -11.75 4.19
C PRO A 29 -5.26 -11.63 5.30
N MET A 30 -4.00 -11.38 4.94
CA MET A 30 -2.87 -11.32 5.88
C MET A 30 -2.78 -12.56 6.80
N GLU A 31 -2.93 -13.75 6.21
CA GLU A 31 -2.86 -15.01 6.93
C GLU A 31 -1.47 -15.16 7.55
N THR A 32 -1.42 -15.20 8.89
CA THR A 32 -0.18 -15.14 9.67
C THR A 32 0.56 -16.47 9.69
N GLY A 33 -0.15 -17.57 9.38
CA GLY A 33 0.34 -18.93 9.53
C GLY A 33 0.15 -19.51 10.93
N TRP A 34 -0.59 -18.83 11.81
CA TRP A 34 -0.88 -19.32 13.17
C TRP A 34 -2.26 -19.95 13.30
N ARG A 35 -3.18 -19.65 12.37
CA ARG A 35 -4.54 -20.18 12.39
C ARG A 35 -4.54 -21.68 12.07
N LYS A 36 -5.44 -22.40 12.74
CA LYS A 36 -5.77 -23.79 12.43
C LYS A 36 -7.08 -23.86 11.63
N ASP A 37 -7.16 -24.78 10.69
CA ASP A 37 -8.42 -25.11 10.01
C ASP A 37 -9.29 -26.06 10.85
N HIS A 38 -10.44 -26.45 10.32
CA HIS A 38 -11.38 -27.36 10.99
C HIS A 38 -10.81 -28.77 11.22
N GLU A 39 -9.78 -29.16 10.48
CA GLU A 39 -9.07 -30.44 10.63
C GLU A 39 -7.88 -30.32 11.60
N GLY A 40 -7.65 -29.14 12.18
CA GLY A 40 -6.52 -28.86 13.09
C GLY A 40 -5.18 -28.63 12.38
N LYS A 41 -5.17 -28.56 11.05
CA LYS A 41 -3.94 -28.29 10.26
C LYS A 41 -3.63 -26.80 10.27
N THR A 42 -2.35 -26.48 10.25
CA THR A 42 -1.90 -25.08 10.14
C THR A 42 -2.22 -24.54 8.77
N VAL A 43 -2.88 -23.39 8.72
CA VAL A 43 -3.13 -22.69 7.46
C VAL A 43 -1.82 -22.07 6.99
N PRO A 44 -1.41 -22.26 5.72
CA PRO A 44 -0.19 -21.67 5.20
C PRO A 44 -0.21 -20.15 5.30
N ARG A 45 0.92 -19.58 5.72
CA ARG A 45 1.09 -18.14 5.78
C ARG A 45 0.96 -17.53 4.38
N ASN A 46 0.19 -16.46 4.28
CA ASN A 46 0.15 -15.61 3.11
C ASN A 46 -0.12 -14.17 3.56
N ARG A 47 0.92 -13.35 3.63
CA ARG A 47 0.83 -11.92 3.96
C ARG A 47 1.49 -11.07 2.89
N ILE A 48 1.09 -9.80 2.84
CA ILE A 48 1.90 -8.75 2.22
C ILE A 48 3.17 -8.59 3.05
N ARG A 49 4.34 -8.74 2.40
CA ARG A 49 5.66 -8.63 3.03
C ARG A 49 6.31 -7.26 2.82
N THR A 50 6.00 -6.58 1.73
CA THR A 50 6.63 -5.29 1.41
C THR A 50 5.59 -4.37 0.77
N PHE A 51 5.56 -3.13 1.24
CA PHE A 51 4.87 -2.02 0.59
C PHE A 51 5.90 -0.99 0.12
N THR A 52 5.76 -0.52 -1.11
CA THR A 52 6.58 0.55 -1.69
C THR A 52 5.69 1.59 -2.34
N CYS A 53 6.05 2.86 -2.13
CA CYS A 53 5.48 4.02 -2.80
C CYS A 53 6.61 4.82 -3.47
N THR A 54 6.46 5.13 -4.74
CA THR A 54 7.38 6.01 -5.48
C THR A 54 6.63 7.21 -6.05
N PHE A 55 7.33 8.32 -6.26
CA PHE A 55 6.85 9.49 -6.97
C PHE A 55 7.79 9.79 -8.14
N ASN A 56 7.26 9.77 -9.37
CA ASN A 56 8.06 9.92 -10.60
C ASN A 56 9.31 9.00 -10.62
N GLY A 57 9.18 7.78 -10.10
CA GLY A 57 10.25 6.78 -10.01
C GLY A 57 11.22 6.95 -8.85
N GLN A 58 11.10 8.00 -8.03
CA GLN A 58 11.89 8.16 -6.80
C GLN A 58 11.15 7.56 -5.60
N GLU A 59 11.85 6.80 -4.78
CA GLU A 59 11.26 6.20 -3.57
C GLU A 59 10.78 7.29 -2.59
N VAL A 60 9.53 7.17 -2.15
CA VAL A 60 8.93 8.01 -1.11
C VAL A 60 8.95 7.26 0.22
N VAL A 61 8.52 5.99 0.20
CA VAL A 61 8.55 5.12 1.36
C VAL A 61 8.60 3.66 0.91
N THR A 62 9.39 2.87 1.63
CA THR A 62 9.34 1.41 1.61
C THR A 62 9.16 0.91 3.04
N SER A 63 8.37 -0.15 3.21
CA SER A 63 8.04 -0.72 4.51
C SER A 63 7.94 -2.24 4.44
N ASP A 64 8.61 -2.91 5.38
CA ASP A 64 8.53 -4.36 5.54
C ASP A 64 7.45 -4.73 6.58
N TRP A 65 6.55 -5.62 6.17
CA TRP A 65 5.37 -5.99 6.94
C TRP A 65 5.48 -7.40 7.48
N HIS A 66 5.11 -7.54 8.75
CA HIS A 66 5.16 -8.78 9.49
C HIS A 66 3.77 -9.20 10.00
N SER A 67 3.70 -10.30 10.73
CA SER A 67 2.44 -10.91 11.19
C SER A 67 1.65 -10.05 12.20
N GLY A 68 2.17 -8.87 12.58
CA GLY A 68 1.45 -7.88 13.38
C GLY A 68 0.54 -6.95 12.58
N VAL A 69 0.56 -7.02 11.25
CA VAL A 69 -0.32 -6.20 10.39
C VAL A 69 -1.65 -6.92 10.18
N SER A 70 -2.75 -6.23 10.50
CA SER A 70 -4.11 -6.74 10.39
C SER A 70 -4.55 -7.03 8.95
N GLU A 71 -5.61 -7.84 8.82
CA GLU A 71 -6.34 -8.03 7.56
C GLU A 71 -6.73 -6.69 6.91
N ASN A 72 -6.74 -6.67 5.58
CA ASN A 72 -7.01 -5.52 4.75
C ASN A 72 -6.13 -4.30 5.12
N PRO A 73 -4.79 -4.44 5.02
CA PRO A 73 -3.86 -3.47 5.56
C PRO A 73 -4.18 -2.05 5.12
N TYR A 74 -4.31 -1.17 6.10
CA TYR A 74 -4.49 0.26 5.91
C TYR A 74 -3.22 0.99 6.34
N PHE A 75 -2.58 1.69 5.42
CA PHE A 75 -1.33 2.39 5.67
C PHE A 75 -1.42 3.85 5.25
N THR A 76 -1.06 4.74 6.17
CA THR A 76 -1.12 6.18 6.01
C THR A 76 0.21 6.81 6.33
N PHE A 77 0.62 7.75 5.49
CA PHE A 77 1.86 8.48 5.66
C PHE A 77 1.72 9.87 5.04
N HIS A 78 2.50 10.82 5.54
CA HIS A 78 2.66 12.12 4.91
C HIS A 78 3.69 12.01 3.80
N ALA A 79 3.44 12.68 2.69
CA ALA A 79 4.38 12.85 1.60
C ALA A 79 4.52 14.33 1.27
N ARG A 80 5.70 14.69 0.75
CA ARG A 80 6.03 16.02 0.24
C ARG A 80 6.63 15.85 -1.14
N VAL A 81 6.07 16.54 -2.13
CA VAL A 81 6.57 16.48 -3.51
C VAL A 81 6.80 17.89 -4.06
N PRO A 82 7.76 18.07 -4.98
CA PRO A 82 8.09 19.38 -5.52
C PRO A 82 7.06 19.90 -6.53
N GLY A 83 6.10 19.09 -6.96
CA GLY A 83 5.08 19.50 -7.91
C GLY A 83 4.17 18.37 -8.37
N ALA A 84 3.59 18.55 -9.56
CA ALA A 84 2.71 17.56 -10.17
C ALA A 84 3.48 16.31 -10.59
N GLY A 85 2.80 15.16 -10.59
CA GLY A 85 3.42 13.90 -10.99
C GLY A 85 2.56 12.70 -10.65
N THR A 86 3.17 11.53 -10.71
CA THR A 86 2.49 10.24 -10.50
C THR A 86 3.11 9.51 -9.34
N PHE A 87 2.26 9.06 -8.43
CA PHE A 87 2.59 8.07 -7.43
C PHE A 87 2.32 6.67 -7.96
N GLU A 88 3.26 5.77 -7.72
CA GLU A 88 3.12 4.33 -7.99
C GLU A 88 3.25 3.56 -6.67
N PHE A 89 2.29 2.68 -6.42
CA PHE A 89 2.18 1.90 -5.20
C PHE A 89 2.29 0.41 -5.52
N ALA A 90 3.06 -0.33 -4.73
CA ALA A 90 3.21 -1.77 -4.87
C ALA A 90 3.10 -2.47 -3.51
N TRP A 91 2.31 -3.55 -3.46
CA TRP A 91 2.25 -4.49 -2.33
C TRP A 91 2.68 -5.86 -2.83
N VAL A 92 3.72 -6.42 -2.23
CA VAL A 92 4.24 -7.74 -2.60
C VAL A 92 3.86 -8.74 -1.52
N ALA A 93 3.21 -9.84 -1.91
CA ALA A 93 2.80 -10.93 -1.02
C ALA A 93 3.80 -12.09 -0.97
N ASP A 94 3.67 -12.94 0.04
CA ASP A 94 4.49 -14.14 0.23
C ASP A 94 4.32 -15.14 -0.92
N ASP A 95 3.14 -15.21 -1.54
CA ASP A 95 2.87 -16.07 -2.70
C ASP A 95 3.46 -15.54 -4.02
N GLY A 96 4.18 -14.42 -3.98
CA GLY A 96 4.78 -13.77 -5.14
C GLY A 96 3.85 -12.79 -5.87
N THR A 97 2.57 -12.73 -5.49
CA THR A 97 1.61 -11.78 -6.07
C THR A 97 2.06 -10.34 -5.79
N THR A 98 2.00 -9.50 -6.81
CA THR A 98 2.24 -8.06 -6.66
C THR A 98 0.99 -7.29 -7.05
N TYR A 99 0.41 -6.60 -6.08
CA TYR A 99 -0.68 -5.66 -6.30
C TYR A 99 -0.11 -4.29 -6.60
N ARG A 100 -0.69 -3.59 -7.58
CA ARG A 100 -0.25 -2.25 -7.98
C ARG A 100 -1.42 -1.28 -8.04
N GLN A 101 -1.13 -0.02 -7.80
CA GLN A 101 -2.06 1.09 -8.00
C GLN A 101 -1.26 2.35 -8.34
N SER A 102 -1.87 3.28 -9.07
CA SER A 102 -1.26 4.58 -9.36
C SER A 102 -2.23 5.73 -9.03
N ALA A 103 -1.68 6.91 -8.77
CA ALA A 103 -2.46 8.13 -8.59
C ALA A 103 -1.67 9.34 -9.09
N THR A 104 -2.33 10.19 -9.86
CA THR A 104 -1.76 11.46 -10.31
C THR A 104 -2.14 12.57 -9.35
N VAL A 105 -1.23 13.53 -9.18
CA VAL A 105 -1.45 14.74 -8.41
C VAL A 105 -1.10 15.97 -9.24
N ALA A 106 -1.95 16.98 -9.18
CA ALA A 106 -1.72 18.30 -9.77
C ALA A 106 -1.33 19.31 -8.68
N VAL A 107 -0.77 20.44 -9.10
CA VAL A 107 -0.47 21.56 -8.20
C VAL A 107 -1.55 22.62 -8.32
N ALA A 108 -1.93 23.21 -7.19
CA ALA A 108 -2.79 24.40 -7.24
C ALA A 108 -2.03 25.54 -7.95
N SER A 109 -2.68 26.19 -8.92
CA SER A 109 -2.20 27.45 -9.47
C SER A 109 -2.11 28.48 -8.35
N ALA A 110 -1.05 29.28 -8.35
CA ALA A 110 -0.87 30.41 -7.43
C ALA A 110 -1.95 31.48 -7.63
#